data_AF-A0A7M4DGH0-F1
#
_entry.id   AF-A0A7M4DGH0-F1
#
_cell.length_a   1.000
_cell.length_b   1.000
_cell.length_c   1.000
_cell.angle_alpha   90.00
_cell.angle_beta   90.00
_cell.angle_gamma   90.00
#
_symmetry.space_group_name_H-M   'P 1'
#
loop_
_entity.id
_entity.type
_entity.pdbx_description
1 polymer ?
#
loop_
_entity_poly.entity_id
_entity_poly.type
_entity_poly.pdbx_seq_one_letter_code
_entity_poly.pdbx_strand_id
1 'polypeptide(L)'
;METATEQFDAPGVGGVSLDPPIQALPPQLRQPLGVLIDVLESNGTGLIITIDEVHRGAIEDLRAIATTVQHLIREGREIALAMAGLPASVSTLLNDHVITFLRRADRRDLAHVRIRDVSLALWQTFAEGGVKTQPRYSTRPPRQPVATRS
;
A
#
# COMPACT_ATOMS: atom_id res chain seq x y z
N MET A 1 2.90 -25.38 -23.70
CA MET A 1 2.00 -24.56 -24.54
C MET A 1 0.62 -24.82 -24.01
N GLU A 2 0.26 -24.14 -22.92
CA GLU A 2 -0.99 -24.36 -22.19
C GLU A 2 -1.73 -23.03 -22.19
N THR A 3 -2.96 -23.06 -22.70
CA THR A 3 -3.78 -21.92 -23.05
C THR A 3 -4.50 -21.39 -21.81
N ALA A 4 -4.18 -20.16 -21.40
CA ALA A 4 -4.96 -19.45 -20.39
C ALA A 4 -6.29 -18.99 -21.00
N THR A 5 -7.39 -19.33 -20.32
CA THR A 5 -8.75 -18.87 -20.67
C THR A 5 -8.93 -17.46 -20.12
N GLU A 6 -9.05 -16.47 -21.00
CA GLU A 6 -9.51 -15.13 -20.62
C GLU A 6 -11.03 -15.07 -20.69
N GLN A 7 -11.66 -14.63 -19.61
CA GLN A 7 -13.09 -14.35 -19.57
C GLN A 7 -13.30 -12.88 -19.21
N PHE A 8 -13.93 -12.15 -20.13
CA PHE A 8 -14.33 -10.75 -19.97
C PHE A 8 -15.82 -10.68 -19.65
N ASP A 9 -16.20 -9.90 -18.64
CA ASP A 9 -17.58 -9.46 -18.46
C ASP A 9 -17.60 -7.97 -18.07
N ALA A 10 -18.46 -7.20 -18.73
CA ALA A 10 -18.76 -5.81 -18.39
C ALA A 10 -20.22 -5.55 -18.77
N PRO A 11 -20.99 -4.91 -17.86
CA PRO A 11 -21.11 -3.46 -18.05
C PRO A 11 -21.10 -2.67 -16.73
N GLY A 12 -20.20 -1.67 -16.66
CA GLY A 12 -20.23 -0.60 -15.66
C GLY A 12 -19.15 -0.71 -14.59
N VAL A 13 -18.01 -0.04 -14.82
CA VAL A 13 -16.82 0.03 -13.94
C VAL A 13 -16.12 -1.32 -13.77
N GLY A 14 -15.29 -1.67 -14.75
CA GLY A 14 -14.51 -2.91 -14.77
C GLY A 14 -13.26 -2.84 -13.90
N GLY A 15 -13.18 -3.70 -12.90
CA GLY A 15 -11.92 -4.06 -12.23
C GLY A 15 -11.33 -5.30 -12.89
N VAL A 16 -10.04 -5.24 -13.23
CA VAL A 16 -9.29 -6.41 -13.75
C VAL A 16 -8.56 -7.05 -12.56
N SER A 17 -8.94 -8.26 -12.18
CA SER A 17 -8.21 -9.05 -11.17
C SER A 17 -7.32 -10.05 -11.89
N LEU A 18 -6.01 -9.89 -11.75
CA LEU A 18 -5.03 -10.86 -12.22
C LEU A 18 -4.52 -11.63 -11.00
N ASP A 19 -4.80 -12.93 -10.95
CA ASP A 19 -4.22 -13.84 -9.95
C ASP A 19 -3.06 -14.63 -10.61
N PRO A 20 -1.82 -14.11 -10.64
CA PRO A 20 -0.69 -14.91 -11.08
C PRO A 20 -0.32 -15.93 -9.99
N PRO A 21 0.13 -17.15 -10.37
CA PRO A 21 0.73 -18.07 -9.42
C PRO A 21 1.96 -17.42 -8.79
N ILE A 22 2.03 -17.42 -7.46
CA ILE A 22 3.14 -16.87 -6.67
C ILE A 22 4.37 -17.74 -6.91
N GLN A 23 5.10 -17.44 -7.97
CA GLN A 23 6.41 -18.00 -8.25
C GLN A 23 7.31 -16.81 -8.60
N ALA A 24 8.23 -16.48 -7.67
CA ALA A 24 9.22 -15.40 -7.71
C ALA A 24 9.01 -14.40 -8.85
N LEU A 25 8.40 -13.24 -8.53
CA LEU A 25 8.02 -12.18 -9.49
C LEU A 25 9.06 -12.07 -10.61
N PRO A 26 8.76 -12.60 -11.81
CA PRO A 26 9.74 -12.56 -12.87
C PRO A 26 9.92 -11.09 -13.33
N PRO A 27 11.02 -10.74 -14.03
CA PRO A 27 11.34 -9.38 -14.50
C PRO A 27 10.34 -8.78 -15.51
N GLN A 28 9.15 -9.39 -15.60
CA GLN A 28 8.17 -9.24 -16.66
C GLN A 28 7.07 -8.23 -16.33
N LEU A 29 7.03 -7.62 -15.13
CA LEU A 29 5.99 -6.63 -14.78
C LEU A 29 5.92 -5.44 -15.75
N ARG A 30 7.04 -5.06 -16.36
CA ARG A 30 7.09 -3.90 -17.27
C ARG A 30 6.14 -4.03 -18.46
N GLN A 31 6.15 -5.16 -19.15
CA GLN A 31 5.37 -5.36 -20.37
C GLN A 31 3.85 -5.25 -20.13
N PRO A 32 3.24 -5.99 -19.19
CA PRO A 32 1.81 -5.88 -18.91
C PRO A 32 1.45 -4.52 -18.31
N LEU A 33 2.30 -3.93 -17.46
CA LEU A 33 2.05 -2.57 -16.97
C LEU A 33 2.11 -1.53 -18.09
N GLY A 34 3.05 -1.68 -19.03
CA GLY A 34 3.14 -0.81 -20.20
C GLY A 34 1.88 -0.86 -21.06
N VAL A 35 1.41 -2.08 -21.38
CA VAL A 35 0.16 -2.27 -22.14
C VAL A 35 -1.05 -1.69 -21.40
N LEU A 36 -1.14 -1.91 -20.08
CA LEU A 36 -2.22 -1.35 -19.27
C LEU A 36 -2.19 0.18 -19.29
N ILE A 37 -1.01 0.78 -19.11
CA ILE A 37 -0.87 2.24 -19.13
C ILE A 37 -1.15 2.79 -20.52
N ASP A 38 -0.79 2.11 -21.62
CA ASP A 38 -1.12 2.53 -22.98
C ASP A 38 -2.65 2.68 -23.14
N VAL A 39 -3.41 1.72 -22.61
CA VAL A 39 -4.89 1.77 -22.62
C VAL A 39 -5.38 2.92 -21.74
N LEU A 40 -4.87 3.08 -20.52
CA LEU A 40 -5.31 4.14 -19.60
C LEU A 40 -4.99 5.56 -20.14
N GLU A 41 -3.80 5.76 -20.71
CA GLU A 41 -3.37 7.02 -21.31
C GLU A 41 -4.21 7.37 -22.53
N SER A 42 -4.58 6.38 -23.36
CA SER A 42 -5.49 6.60 -24.49
C SER A 42 -6.89 7.10 -24.06
N ASN A 43 -7.25 6.87 -22.79
CA ASN A 43 -8.48 7.36 -22.16
C ASN A 43 -8.26 8.61 -21.29
N GLY A 44 -7.07 9.23 -21.33
CA GLY A 44 -6.74 10.42 -20.53
C GLY A 44 -6.60 10.14 -19.02
N THR A 45 -6.28 8.91 -18.65
CA THR A 45 -6.10 8.46 -17.25
C THR A 45 -4.71 7.86 -17.03
N GLY A 46 -4.37 7.52 -15.78
CA GLY A 46 -3.09 6.92 -15.40
C GLY A 46 -3.26 5.79 -14.39
N LEU A 47 -2.13 5.17 -14.01
CA LEU A 47 -2.10 4.04 -13.09
C LEU A 47 -1.55 4.44 -11.72
N ILE A 48 -2.28 4.16 -10.64
CA ILE A 48 -1.73 4.20 -9.28
C ILE A 48 -1.60 2.79 -8.71
N ILE A 49 -0.41 2.47 -8.22
CA ILE A 49 -0.14 1.23 -7.50
C ILE A 49 -0.01 1.58 -6.02
N THR A 50 -0.83 0.96 -5.18
CA THR A 50 -0.77 1.09 -3.73
C THR A 50 -0.28 -0.22 -3.12
N ILE A 51 0.71 -0.15 -2.22
CA ILE A 51 1.20 -1.31 -1.48
C ILE A 51 0.99 -1.04 0.01
N ASP A 52 0.11 -1.82 0.63
CA ASP A 52 -0.09 -1.77 2.07
C ASP A 52 0.87 -2.74 2.77
N GLU A 53 1.25 -2.39 4.00
CA GLU A 53 2.11 -3.19 4.89
C GLU A 53 3.43 -3.69 4.27
N VAL A 54 4.30 -2.76 3.86
CA VAL A 54 5.67 -3.15 3.49
C VAL A 54 6.42 -3.71 4.70
N HIS A 55 6.78 -4.99 4.63
CA HIS A 55 7.54 -5.69 5.66
C HIS A 55 8.83 -6.31 5.09
N ARG A 56 9.79 -6.62 5.98
CA ARG A 56 11.13 -7.07 5.57
C ARG A 56 11.16 -8.30 4.65
N GLY A 57 10.21 -9.22 4.79
CA GLY A 57 10.14 -10.43 3.96
C GLY A 57 9.84 -10.19 2.47
N ALA A 58 9.34 -9.01 2.09
CA ALA A 58 8.92 -8.69 0.73
C ALA A 58 9.87 -7.70 0.02
N ILE A 59 11.05 -7.43 0.59
CA ILE A 59 11.96 -6.39 0.05
C ILE A 59 12.41 -6.70 -1.37
N GLU A 60 12.67 -7.96 -1.72
CA GLU A 60 13.09 -8.33 -3.08
C GLU A 60 11.96 -8.16 -4.11
N ASP A 61 10.71 -8.45 -3.74
CA ASP A 61 9.55 -8.20 -4.60
C ASP A 61 9.29 -6.69 -4.76
N LEU A 62 9.42 -5.93 -3.68
CA LEU A 62 9.33 -4.47 -3.70
C LEU A 62 10.44 -3.85 -4.56
N ARG A 63 11.63 -4.45 -4.57
CA ARG A 63 12.74 -4.04 -5.45
C ARG A 63 12.34 -4.19 -6.92
N ALA A 64 11.72 -5.30 -7.30
CA ALA A 64 11.27 -5.52 -8.67
C ALA A 64 10.17 -4.52 -9.09
N ILE A 65 9.20 -4.27 -8.21
CA ILE A 65 8.13 -3.28 -8.45
C ILE A 65 8.72 -1.87 -8.57
N ALA A 66 9.51 -1.44 -7.59
CA ALA A 66 10.11 -0.11 -7.56
C ALA A 66 11.03 0.13 -8.77
N THR A 67 11.79 -0.89 -9.18
CA THR A 67 12.63 -0.81 -10.39
C THR A 67 11.78 -0.65 -11.65
N THR A 68 10.68 -1.39 -11.77
CA THR A 68 9.77 -1.29 -12.91
C THR A 68 9.10 0.09 -12.97
N VAL A 69 8.53 0.55 -11.86
CA VAL A 69 7.91 1.88 -11.76
C VAL A 69 8.91 2.98 -12.06
N GLN A 70 10.13 2.90 -11.53
CA GLN A 70 11.18 3.88 -11.80
C GLN A 70 11.47 4.01 -13.30
N HIS A 71 11.48 2.90 -14.04
CA HIS A 71 11.70 2.97 -15.48
C HIS A 71 10.52 3.60 -16.22
N LEU A 72 9.28 3.25 -15.87
CA LEU A 72 8.08 3.83 -16.47
C LEU A 72 7.99 5.35 -16.21
N ILE A 73 8.34 5.80 -15.01
CA ILE A 73 8.44 7.23 -14.70
C ILE A 73 9.51 7.93 -15.57
N ARG A 74 10.66 7.28 -15.79
CA ARG A 74 11.70 7.82 -16.68
C ARG A 74 11.29 7.88 -18.14
N GLU A 75 10.38 7.00 -18.55
CA GLU A 75 9.77 6.97 -19.89
C GLU A 75 8.65 8.00 -20.03
N GLY A 76 8.32 8.76 -18.97
CA GLY A 76 7.27 9.79 -19.00
C GLY A 76 5.86 9.20 -18.98
N ARG A 77 5.69 7.98 -18.48
CA ARG A 77 4.39 7.31 -18.38
C ARG A 77 3.57 7.84 -17.20
N GLU A 78 2.25 7.89 -17.35
CA GLU A 78 1.31 8.31 -16.31
C GLU A 78 1.13 7.23 -15.23
N ILE A 79 2.09 7.13 -14.32
CA ILE A 79 2.11 6.15 -13.22
C ILE A 79 2.54 6.77 -11.88
N ALA A 80 1.91 6.31 -10.80
CA ALA A 80 2.26 6.65 -9.42
C ALA A 80 2.39 5.39 -8.54
N LEU A 81 3.23 5.46 -7.52
CA LEU A 81 3.40 4.43 -6.50
C LEU A 81 3.22 5.03 -5.10
N ALA A 82 2.32 4.45 -4.32
CA ALA A 82 2.12 4.77 -2.91
C ALA A 82 2.36 3.52 -2.06
N MET A 83 3.06 3.67 -0.94
CA MET A 83 3.36 2.56 -0.04
C MET A 83 3.11 2.95 1.41
N ALA A 84 2.60 2.01 2.19
CA ALA A 84 2.43 2.12 3.63
C ALA A 84 3.20 1.00 4.32
N GLY A 85 3.77 1.29 5.49
CA GLY A 85 4.42 0.28 6.32
C GLY A 85 5.10 0.87 7.54
N LEU A 86 5.57 -0.01 8.41
CA LEU A 86 6.21 0.40 9.65
C LEU A 86 7.52 1.17 9.38
N PRO A 87 7.86 2.18 10.21
CA PRO A 87 9.08 2.98 10.02
C PRO A 87 10.35 2.13 9.89
N ALA A 88 10.45 1.01 10.61
CA ALA A 88 11.58 0.10 10.54
C ALA A 88 11.71 -0.60 9.19
N SER A 89 10.59 -1.07 8.61
CA SER A 89 10.56 -1.73 7.31
C SER A 89 10.85 -0.75 6.17
N VAL A 90 10.23 0.43 6.21
CA VAL A 90 10.47 1.51 5.24
C VAL A 90 11.94 1.96 5.31
N SER A 91 12.49 2.13 6.51
CA SER A 91 13.90 2.48 6.69
C SER A 91 14.85 1.41 6.12
N THR A 92 14.59 0.12 6.37
CA THR A 92 15.40 -0.96 5.79
C THR A 92 15.37 -0.91 4.26
N LEU A 93 14.19 -0.73 3.66
CA LEU A 93 14.02 -0.67 2.21
C LEU A 93 14.67 0.58 1.58
N LEU A 94 14.66 1.73 2.26
CA LEU A 94 15.31 2.96 1.77
C LEU A 94 16.84 2.97 1.92
N ASN A 95 17.36 2.26 2.92
CA ASN A 95 18.79 2.10 3.14
C ASN A 95 19.40 0.99 2.26
N ASP A 96 18.56 0.24 1.56
CA ASP A 96 19.02 -0.69 0.56
C ASP A 96 19.62 0.07 -0.64
N HIS A 97 20.90 -0.23 -0.91
CA HIS A 97 21.68 0.29 -2.04
C HIS A 97 21.00 0.16 -3.41
N VAL A 98 20.04 -0.74 -3.53
CA VAL A 98 19.17 -1.02 -4.67
C VAL A 98 18.36 0.16 -5.20
N ILE A 99 17.64 0.80 -4.28
CA ILE A 99 16.40 1.50 -4.61
C ILE A 99 16.47 2.99 -4.26
N THR A 100 17.44 3.67 -4.86
CA THR A 100 17.66 5.12 -4.65
C THR A 100 16.48 6.00 -5.07
N PHE A 101 15.62 5.52 -5.98
CA PHE A 101 14.41 6.22 -6.39
C PHE A 101 13.46 6.49 -5.21
N LEU A 102 13.28 5.52 -4.32
CA LEU A 102 12.36 5.67 -3.19
C LEU A 102 12.85 6.70 -2.17
N ARG A 103 14.15 7.03 -2.14
CA ARG A 103 14.67 8.13 -1.32
C ARG A 103 14.19 9.52 -1.77
N ARG A 104 13.69 9.64 -3.00
CA ARG A 104 13.13 10.88 -3.55
C ARG A 104 11.60 10.92 -3.51
N ALA A 105 10.94 9.86 -3.06
CA ALA A 105 9.50 9.84 -2.88
C ALA A 105 9.08 10.76 -1.71
N ASP A 106 7.88 11.34 -1.78
CA ASP A 106 7.32 12.09 -0.64
C ASP A 106 7.08 11.13 0.53
N ARG A 107 7.59 11.49 1.70
CA ARG A 107 7.45 10.69 2.93
C ARG A 107 6.54 11.41 3.90
N ARG A 108 5.40 10.77 4.19
CA ARG A 108 4.44 11.20 5.21
C ARG A 108 4.53 10.26 6.41
N ASP A 109 5.11 10.72 7.51
CA ASP A 109 5.04 9.99 8.78
C ASP A 109 3.68 10.23 9.44
N LEU A 110 2.87 9.17 9.55
CA LEU A 110 1.58 9.23 10.21
C LEU A 110 1.77 9.21 11.73
N ALA A 111 1.26 10.25 12.41
CA ALA A 111 1.30 10.33 13.86
C ALA A 111 0.25 9.41 14.51
N HIS A 112 0.41 9.15 15.81
CA HIS A 112 -0.57 8.42 16.61
C HIS A 112 -1.94 9.08 16.53
N VAL A 113 -2.98 8.27 16.33
CA VAL A 113 -4.37 8.71 16.39
C VAL A 113 -4.70 9.10 17.83
N ARG A 114 -5.35 10.25 18.03
CA ARG A 114 -5.72 10.70 19.39
C ARG A 114 -6.73 9.71 19.98
N ILE A 115 -6.60 9.40 21.27
CA ILE A 115 -7.48 8.45 21.96
C ILE A 115 -8.98 8.81 21.82
N ARG A 116 -9.30 10.11 21.75
CA ARG A 116 -10.66 10.60 21.51
C ARG A 116 -11.18 10.17 20.14
N ASP A 117 -10.36 10.27 19.10
CA ASP A 117 -10.73 9.93 17.74
C ASP A 117 -10.91 8.41 17.60
N VAL A 118 -10.03 7.62 18.24
CA VAL A 118 -10.19 6.16 18.35
C VAL A 118 -11.51 5.79 19.06
N SER A 119 -11.80 6.44 20.18
CA SER A 119 -13.03 6.19 20.95
C SER A 119 -14.29 6.52 20.13
N LEU A 120 -14.24 7.63 19.37
CA LEU A 120 -15.34 8.05 18.51
C LEU A 120 -15.54 7.06 17.35
N ALA A 121 -14.45 6.68 16.66
CA ALA A 121 -14.51 5.74 15.55
C ALA A 121 -15.09 4.39 15.98
N LEU A 122 -14.62 3.84 17.11
CA LEU A 122 -15.16 2.59 17.66
C LEU A 122 -16.65 2.72 18.01
N TRP A 123 -17.05 3.83 18.64
CA TRP A 123 -18.45 4.06 18.95
C TRP A 123 -19.32 4.15 17.69
N GLN A 124 -18.86 4.84 16.64
CA GLN A 124 -19.55 4.92 15.35
C GLN A 124 -19.72 3.53 14.73
N THR A 125 -18.66 2.73 14.66
CA THR A 125 -18.72 1.35 14.16
C THR A 125 -19.72 0.49 14.95
N PHE A 126 -19.75 0.61 16.28
CA PHE A 126 -20.74 -0.10 17.10
C PHE A 126 -22.17 0.38 16.86
N ALA A 127 -22.38 1.69 16.73
CA ALA A 127 -23.70 2.27 16.47
C ALA A 127 -24.26 1.83 15.10
N GLU A 128 -23.42 1.82 14.07
CA GLU A 128 -23.76 1.30 12.74
C GLU A 128 -24.07 -0.21 12.77
N GLY A 129 -23.33 -0.97 13.58
CA GLY A 129 -23.59 -2.39 13.85
C GLY A 129 -24.80 -2.67 14.75
N GLY A 130 -25.58 -1.66 15.15
CA GLY A 130 -26.76 -1.81 16.01
C GLY A 130 -26.46 -2.05 17.49
N VAL A 131 -25.20 -1.97 17.90
CA VAL A 131 -24.78 -2.15 19.29
C VAL A 131 -24.89 -0.81 20.02
N LYS A 132 -25.85 -0.72 20.95
CA LYS A 132 -26.01 0.47 21.81
C LYS A 132 -24.90 0.50 22.87
N THR A 133 -23.78 1.17 22.55
CA THR A 133 -22.74 1.52 23.52
C THR A 133 -22.82 3.01 23.85
N GLN A 134 -22.54 3.38 25.10
CA GLN A 134 -22.33 4.78 25.47
C GLN A 134 -20.82 5.02 25.54
N PRO A 135 -20.26 6.09 24.93
CA PRO A 135 -18.85 6.41 25.08
C PRO A 135 -18.55 6.72 26.54
N ARG A 136 -18.03 5.75 27.30
CA ARG A 136 -17.56 5.98 28.66
C ARG A 136 -16.10 6.37 28.57
N TYR A 137 -15.82 7.67 28.65
CA TYR A 137 -14.46 8.15 28.86
C TYR A 137 -14.00 7.70 30.24
N SER A 138 -13.09 6.73 30.29
CA SER A 138 -12.35 6.42 31.51
C SER A 138 -11.44 7.61 31.82
N THR A 139 -11.70 8.32 32.91
CA THR A 139 -10.81 9.35 33.49
C THR A 139 -9.59 8.74 34.19
N ARG A 140 -9.28 7.45 33.93
CA ARG A 140 -8.13 6.79 34.54
C ARG A 140 -6.86 7.56 34.14
N PRO A 141 -6.11 8.11 35.12
CA PRO A 141 -4.90 8.86 34.81
C PRO A 141 -3.91 7.96 34.05
N PRO A 142 -3.06 8.55 33.18
CA PRO A 142 -2.02 7.80 32.49
C PRO A 142 -1.22 6.98 33.51
N ARG A 143 -0.98 5.71 33.22
CA ARG A 143 -0.20 4.84 34.10
C ARG A 143 1.18 5.49 34.27
N GLN A 144 1.53 5.83 35.51
CA GLN A 144 2.88 6.32 35.82
C GLN A 144 3.90 5.26 35.39
N PRO A 145 5.04 5.67 34.79
CA PRO A 145 6.11 4.74 34.47
C PRO A 145 6.55 4.04 35.75
N VAL A 146 6.59 2.71 35.71
CA VAL A 146 7.08 1.89 36.81
C VAL A 146 8.55 2.25 37.00
N ALA A 147 8.89 2.86 38.14
CA ALA A 147 10.26 3.17 38.48
C ALA A 147 11.05 1.86 38.51
N THR A 148 11.98 1.70 37.57
CA THR A 148 13.02 0.67 37.63
C THR A 148 13.87 0.94 38.87
N ARG A 149 13.73 0.11 39.90
CA ARG A 149 14.67 0.08 41.02
C ARG A 149 16.03 -0.35 40.48
N SER A 150 17.05 0.47 40.77
CA SER A 150 18.47 0.17 40.60
C SER A 150 18.90 -1.01 41.47
#